data_AF-A0A4Q5KME6-F1
#
_entry.id   AF-A0A4Q5KME6-F1
#
_cell.length_a   1.000
_cell.length_b   1.000
_cell.length_c   1.000
_cell.angle_alpha   90.00
_cell.angle_beta   90.00
_cell.angle_gamma   90.00
#
_symmetry.space_group_name_H-M   'P 1'
#
loop_
_entity.id
_entity.type
_entity.pdbx_description
1 polymer ?
#
loop_
_entity_poly.entity_id
_entity_poly.type
_entity_poly.pdbx_seq_one_letter_code
_entity_poly.pdbx_strand_id
1 'polypeptide(L)'
;MIRQSLLIATMLISTNAFADKYNFTISEYFSADKTTLTTTQKLMKKRGIWYLERKVYSKDRRGRKSPTKIFYECLNGFPYDPYKVNSWQHTDKNLSGCPDKIGK
;
A
#
# COMPACT_ATOMS: atom_id res chain seq x y z
N MET A 1 46.94 6.68 12.99
CA MET A 1 46.41 7.11 11.67
C MET A 1 45.13 6.32 11.40
N ILE A 2 43.97 6.96 11.53
CA ILE A 2 42.65 6.34 11.29
C ILE A 2 42.35 6.53 9.81
N ARG A 3 42.41 5.46 9.00
CA ARG A 3 41.95 5.50 7.61
C ARG A 3 40.44 5.27 7.60
N GLN A 4 39.71 6.36 7.51
CA GLN A 4 38.26 6.41 7.37
C GLN A 4 37.84 5.74 6.05
N SER A 5 36.92 4.79 6.16
CA SER A 5 36.24 4.13 5.05
C SER A 5 35.31 5.12 4.36
N LEU A 6 35.55 5.44 3.09
CA LEU A 6 34.58 6.19 2.28
C LEU A 6 33.68 5.21 1.52
N LEU A 7 32.42 5.18 1.97
CA LEU A 7 31.28 4.57 1.31
C LEU A 7 31.08 5.20 -0.09
N ILE A 8 31.07 4.38 -1.13
CA ILE A 8 30.65 4.80 -2.47
C ILE A 8 29.13 4.81 -2.48
N ALA A 9 28.58 6.02 -2.61
CA ALA A 9 27.16 6.30 -2.74
C ALA A 9 26.63 5.74 -4.06
N THR A 10 25.70 4.79 -3.99
CA THR A 10 24.93 4.37 -5.15
C THR A 10 23.82 5.38 -5.42
N MET A 11 23.93 6.09 -6.55
CA MET A 11 22.86 6.88 -7.14
C MET A 11 21.66 5.97 -7.42
N LEU A 12 20.60 6.12 -6.62
CA LEU A 12 19.27 5.63 -6.95
C LEU A 12 18.72 6.50 -8.06
N ILE A 13 18.66 5.94 -9.27
CA ILE A 13 17.96 6.53 -10.40
C ILE A 13 16.48 6.54 -10.03
N SER A 14 15.97 7.69 -9.57
CA SER A 14 14.54 7.93 -9.43
C SER A 14 13.96 8.15 -10.82
N THR A 15 13.50 7.08 -11.47
CA THR A 15 12.69 7.21 -12.67
C THR A 15 11.36 7.86 -12.29
N ASN A 16 11.18 9.10 -12.75
CA ASN A 16 9.91 9.80 -12.70
C ASN A 16 8.91 9.06 -13.58
N ALA A 17 8.07 8.22 -12.97
CA ALA A 17 6.82 7.81 -13.57
C ALA A 17 5.70 8.35 -12.67
N PHE A 18 4.87 9.23 -13.23
CA PHE A 18 3.57 9.59 -12.68
C PHE A 18 2.70 8.32 -12.67
N ALA A 19 2.96 7.42 -11.74
CA ALA A 19 2.05 6.35 -11.42
C ALA A 19 0.90 7.02 -10.66
N ASP A 20 -0.32 6.87 -11.18
CA ASP A 20 -1.55 7.03 -10.41
C ASP A 20 -1.26 6.63 -8.97
N LYS A 21 -1.61 7.48 -8.02
CA LYS A 21 -1.26 7.41 -6.58
C LYS A 21 -1.53 6.04 -5.92
N TYR A 22 -2.16 5.10 -6.63
CA TYR A 22 -2.51 3.74 -6.22
C TYR A 22 -2.33 2.63 -7.28
N ASN A 23 -1.63 2.84 -8.42
CA ASN A 23 -1.36 1.73 -9.33
C ASN A 23 -0.44 0.70 -8.66
N PHE A 24 0.64 1.18 -8.03
CA PHE A 24 1.48 0.43 -7.11
C PHE A 24 2.17 1.40 -6.16
N THR A 25 1.72 1.47 -4.91
CA THR A 25 2.41 2.25 -3.88
C THR A 25 3.10 1.29 -2.93
N ILE A 26 4.42 1.42 -2.80
CA ILE A 26 5.23 0.71 -1.81
C ILE A 26 5.57 1.71 -0.72
N SER A 27 5.07 1.50 0.50
CA SER A 27 5.53 2.23 1.68
C SER A 27 6.40 1.34 2.54
N GLU A 28 7.55 1.86 2.97
CA GLU A 28 8.47 1.22 3.90
C GLU A 28 8.53 2.04 5.19
N TYR A 29 8.04 1.46 6.29
CA TYR A 29 8.20 2.05 7.63
C TYR A 29 9.29 1.30 8.37
N PHE A 30 10.28 2.03 8.89
CA PHE A 30 11.36 1.50 9.72
C PHE A 30 11.02 1.74 11.20
N SER A 31 10.73 0.68 11.94
CA SER A 31 10.54 0.77 13.39
C SER A 31 11.88 0.87 14.14
N ALA A 32 11.85 1.29 15.40
CA ALA A 32 13.02 1.27 16.29
C ALA A 32 13.67 -0.14 16.38
N ASP A 33 12.88 -1.19 16.18
CA ASP A 33 13.32 -2.59 16.16
C ASP A 33 13.91 -3.05 14.81
N LYS A 34 14.14 -2.12 13.87
CA LYS A 34 14.59 -2.39 12.49
C LYS A 34 13.67 -3.35 11.74
N THR A 35 12.37 -3.26 12.00
CA THR A 35 11.37 -3.96 11.20
C THR A 35 10.94 -3.05 10.06
N THR A 36 10.99 -3.56 8.82
CA THR A 36 10.46 -2.87 7.64
C THR A 36 9.05 -3.36 7.37
N LEU A 37 8.05 -2.48 7.47
CA LEU A 37 6.70 -2.79 7.02
C LEU A 37 6.58 -2.41 5.54
N THR A 38 6.29 -3.37 4.68
CA THR A 38 6.03 -3.14 3.25
C THR A 38 4.54 -3.27 2.98
N THR A 39 3.95 -2.21 2.44
CA THR A 39 2.57 -2.22 1.95
C THR A 39 2.55 -2.04 0.44
N THR A 40 1.84 -2.90 -0.29
CA THR A 40 1.57 -2.76 -1.72
C THR A 40 0.08 -2.54 -1.93
N GLN A 41 -0.27 -1.48 -2.64
CA GLN A 41 -1.66 -1.13 -2.94
C GLN A 41 -1.94 -1.25 -4.44
N LYS A 42 -3.11 -1.78 -4.78
CA LYS A 42 -3.64 -1.84 -6.14
C LYS A 42 -5.08 -1.34 -6.16
N LEU A 43 -5.31 -0.26 -6.90
CA LEU A 43 -6.64 0.30 -7.13
C LEU A 43 -7.30 -0.32 -8.37
N MET A 44 -8.59 -0.61 -8.30
CA MET A 44 -9.37 -1.25 -9.35
C MET A 44 -10.75 -0.59 -9.44
N LYS A 45 -11.34 -0.52 -10.63
CA LYS A 45 -12.73 -0.05 -10.82
C LYS A 45 -13.56 -1.18 -11.42
N LYS A 46 -14.65 -1.58 -10.76
CA LYS A 46 -15.55 -2.65 -11.21
C LYS A 46 -17.00 -2.26 -10.97
N ARG A 47 -17.84 -2.33 -12.01
CA ARG A 47 -19.26 -1.92 -11.95
C ARG A 47 -19.46 -0.50 -11.37
N GLY A 48 -18.57 0.43 -11.71
CA GLY A 48 -18.63 1.81 -11.21
C GLY A 48 -18.08 2.03 -9.79
N ILE A 49 -17.81 0.97 -9.03
CA ILE A 49 -17.26 1.04 -7.67
C ILE A 49 -15.73 0.92 -7.72
N TRP A 50 -15.05 1.73 -6.91
CA TRP A 50 -13.60 1.63 -6.71
C TRP A 50 -13.28 0.63 -5.62
N TYR A 51 -12.26 -0.19 -5.85
CA TYR A 51 -11.77 -1.22 -4.95
C TYR A 51 -10.28 -1.06 -4.73
N LEU A 52 -9.83 -1.35 -3.53
CA LEU A 52 -8.43 -1.28 -3.11
C LEU A 52 -8.00 -2.64 -2.57
N GLU A 53 -7.06 -3.28 -3.23
CA GLU A 53 -6.33 -4.44 -2.71
C GLU A 53 -5.06 -3.94 -2.02
N ARG A 54 -4.89 -4.27 -0.74
CA ARG A 54 -3.71 -3.92 0.06
C ARG A 54 -3.00 -5.19 0.52
N LYS A 55 -1.77 -5.41 0.08
CA LYS A 55 -0.89 -6.47 0.58
C LYS A 55 0.09 -5.90 1.58
N VAL A 56 0.21 -6.53 2.74
CA VAL A 56 1.09 -6.07 3.81
C VAL A 56 1.95 -7.23 4.27
N TYR A 57 3.25 -7.00 4.38
CA TYR A 57 4.18 -7.91 5.06
C TYR A 57 5.23 -7.09 5.79
N SER A 58 5.84 -7.68 6.81
CA SER A 58 7.00 -7.09 7.46
C SER A 58 8.26 -7.92 7.20
N LYS A 59 9.42 -7.29 7.28
CA LYS A 59 10.72 -7.94 7.35
C LYS A 59 11.36 -7.56 8.68
N ASP A 60 11.82 -8.56 9.43
CA ASP A 60 12.60 -8.31 10.64
C ASP A 60 14.02 -7.82 10.32
N ARG A 61 14.80 -7.53 11.36
CA ARG A 61 16.20 -7.12 11.25
C ARG A 61 17.10 -8.12 10.49
N ARG A 62 16.73 -9.41 10.44
CA ARG A 62 17.45 -10.47 9.73
C ARG A 62 16.96 -10.65 8.29
N GLY A 63 16.00 -9.83 7.85
CA GLY A 63 15.39 -9.92 6.54
C GLY A 63 14.32 -11.02 6.43
N ARG A 64 13.94 -11.68 7.52
CA ARG A 64 12.89 -12.71 7.50
C ARG A 64 11.54 -12.05 7.25
N LYS A 65 10.88 -12.48 6.18
CA LYS A 65 9.57 -11.98 5.76
C LYS A 65 8.46 -12.65 6.57
N SER A 66 7.52 -11.86 7.09
CA SER A 66 6.27 -12.37 7.66
C SER A 66 5.36 -12.96 6.58
N PRO A 67 4.37 -13.80 6.94
CA PRO A 67 3.25 -14.10 6.06
C PRO A 67 2.64 -12.80 5.52
N THR A 68 2.28 -12.80 4.23
CA THR A 68 1.66 -11.64 3.59
C THR A 68 0.17 -11.64 3.91
N LYS A 69 -0.31 -10.54 4.50
CA LYS A 69 -1.75 -10.30 4.72
C LYS A 69 -2.30 -9.54 3.52
N ILE A 70 -3.49 -9.92 3.07
CA ILE A 70 -4.19 -9.26 1.96
C ILE A 70 -5.51 -8.73 2.48
N PHE A 71 -5.76 -7.46 2.23
CA PHE A 71 -7.00 -6.77 2.56
C PHE A 71 -7.67 -6.32 1.27
N TYR A 72 -8.99 -6.48 1.23
CA TYR A 72 -9.83 -5.99 0.14
C TYR A 72 -10.75 -4.94 0.72
N GLU A 73 -10.74 -3.78 0.09
CA GLU A 73 -11.53 -2.63 0.48
C GLU A 73 -12.27 -2.08 -0.75
N CYS A 74 -13.34 -1.36 -0.52
CA CYS A 74 -14.09 -0.66 -1.54
C CYS A 74 -14.37 0.77 -1.10
N LEU A 75 -14.52 1.70 -2.04
CA LEU A 75 -14.70 3.10 -1.73
C LEU A 75 -16.18 3.40 -1.46
N ASN A 76 -16.47 3.86 -0.25
CA ASN A 76 -17.80 4.27 0.17
C ASN A 76 -17.74 5.69 0.76
N GLY A 77 -17.56 6.69 -0.12
CA GLY A 77 -17.51 8.10 0.23
C GLY A 77 -17.88 9.00 -0.95
N PHE A 78 -18.37 10.19 -0.65
CA PHE A 78 -18.69 11.22 -1.65
C PHE A 78 -17.66 12.36 -1.60
N PRO A 79 -17.14 12.85 -2.75
CA PRO A 79 -17.33 12.31 -4.09
C PRO A 79 -16.71 10.90 -4.21
N TYR A 80 -17.27 10.04 -5.09
CA TYR A 80 -16.78 8.67 -5.33
C TYR A 80 -15.44 8.63 -6.11
N ASP A 81 -14.46 9.37 -5.60
CA ASP A 81 -13.15 9.62 -6.18
C ASP A 81 -12.04 9.20 -5.19
N PRO A 82 -11.34 8.08 -5.43
CA PRO A 82 -10.34 7.53 -4.49
C PRO A 82 -9.11 8.43 -4.33
N TYR A 83 -8.96 9.47 -5.16
CA TYR A 83 -7.90 10.45 -5.03
C TYR A 83 -8.27 11.63 -4.12
N LYS A 84 -9.56 11.78 -3.79
CA LYS A 84 -10.10 12.89 -2.99
C LYS A 84 -10.66 12.46 -1.64
N VAL A 85 -11.08 11.20 -1.50
CA VAL A 85 -11.67 10.67 -0.26
C VAL A 85 -10.91 9.45 0.25
N ASN A 86 -10.86 9.30 1.58
CA ASN A 86 -10.22 8.15 2.25
C ASN A 86 -11.27 7.30 3.01
N SER A 87 -12.39 7.01 2.35
CA SER A 87 -13.52 6.29 2.96
C SER A 87 -13.58 4.84 2.47
N TRP A 88 -12.56 4.07 2.82
CA TRP A 88 -12.45 2.65 2.46
C TRP A 88 -13.22 1.77 3.44
N GLN A 89 -14.00 0.83 2.92
CA GLN A 89 -14.73 -0.16 3.70
C GLN A 89 -14.30 -1.57 3.31
N HIS A 90 -14.22 -2.47 4.28
CA HIS A 90 -13.82 -3.85 4.02
C HIS A 90 -14.83 -4.55 3.08
N THR A 91 -14.32 -5.32 2.13
CA THR A 91 -15.11 -6.16 1.22
C THR A 91 -14.45 -7.53 1.08
N ASP A 92 -15.16 -8.46 0.46
CA ASP A 92 -14.63 -9.79 0.17
C ASP A 92 -13.64 -9.80 -1.01
N LYS A 93 -12.86 -10.87 -1.11
CA LYS A 93 -11.88 -11.09 -2.20
C LYS A 93 -12.49 -11.16 -3.60
N ASN A 94 -13.79 -11.44 -3.73
CA ASN A 94 -14.49 -11.53 -5.00
C ASN A 94 -14.93 -10.13 -5.49
N LEU A 95 -14.76 -9.09 -4.67
CA LEU A 95 -15.15 -7.71 -4.96
C LEU A 95 -16.62 -7.69 -5.38
N SER A 96 -17.48 -8.28 -4.54
CA SER A 96 -18.89 -8.50 -4.85
C SER A 96 -19.76 -7.25 -4.63
N GLY A 97 -19.24 -6.25 -3.91
CA GLY A 97 -19.88 -4.97 -3.68
C GLY A 97 -19.25 -4.20 -2.51
N CYS A 98 -19.68 -2.95 -2.32
CA CYS A 98 -19.55 -2.30 -1.03
C CYS A 98 -20.75 -2.65 -0.17
N PRO A 99 -20.58 -2.93 1.14
CA PRO A 99 -21.70 -2.91 2.04
C PRO A 99 -22.31 -1.51 2.00
N ASP A 100 -23.52 -1.39 1.47
CA ASP A 100 -24.28 -0.16 1.59
C ASP A 100 -24.48 0.09 3.08
N LYS A 101 -23.81 1.10 3.64
CA LYS A 101 -24.22 1.68 4.93
C LYS A 101 -25.52 2.49 4.77
N ILE A 102 -26.46 1.97 3.99
CA ILE A 102 -27.86 2.31 4.07
C ILE A 102 -28.50 1.12 4.80
N GLY A 103 -28.21 1.05 6.10
CA GLY A 103 -29.09 0.34 7.00
C GLY A 103 -30.48 0.98 6.88
N LYS A 104 -31.46 0.15 6.51
CA LYS A 104 -32.88 0.45 6.71
C LYS A 104 -33.17 0.73 8.17
#